data_AF-A8D8Q7-F1
#
_entry.id   AF-A8D8Q7-F1
#
_cell.length_a   1.000
_cell.length_b   1.000
_cell.length_c   1.000
_cell.angle_alpha   90.00
_cell.angle_beta   90.00
_cell.angle_gamma   90.00
#
_symmetry.space_group_name_H-M   'P 1'
#
loop_
_entity.id
_entity.type
_entity.pdbx_description
1 polymer ?
#
loop_
_entity_poly.entity_id
_entity_poly.type
_entity_poly.pdbx_seq_one_letter_code
_entity_poly.pdbx_strand_id
1 'polypeptide(L)'
;VSTPHYSPGLLIERSAIYTKVYSRAGLALVWNREDSVMLELDSKFQNHTCGLCGDYNGLQTYSEFLSEGIPISPLEFGNCRRS
;
A
#
# COMPACT_ATOMS: atom_id res chain seq x y z
N VAL A 1 -0.72 -15.03 -16.80
CA VAL A 1 -1.57 -14.00 -17.44
C VAL A 1 -0.74 -13.24 -18.47
N SER A 2 -1.26 -13.07 -19.69
CA SER A 2 -0.66 -12.19 -20.71
C SER A 2 -1.04 -10.73 -20.43
N THR A 3 -0.08 -9.82 -20.60
CA THR A 3 -0.28 -8.37 -20.41
C THR A 3 -0.34 -7.64 -21.76
N PRO A 4 -1.17 -6.59 -21.92
CA PRO A 4 -2.09 -6.06 -20.91
C PRO A 4 -3.27 -7.00 -20.65
N HIS A 5 -3.60 -7.19 -19.38
CA HIS A 5 -4.71 -8.05 -18.96
C HIS A 5 -5.90 -7.20 -18.55
N TYR A 6 -7.04 -7.50 -19.15
CA TYR A 6 -8.32 -6.86 -18.84
C TYR A 6 -9.29 -7.91 -18.32
N SER A 7 -9.82 -7.67 -17.14
CA SER A 7 -10.98 -8.38 -16.59
C SER A 7 -11.90 -7.38 -15.89
N PRO A 8 -13.19 -7.71 -15.68
CA PRO A 8 -14.12 -6.79 -15.03
C PRO A 8 -13.58 -6.30 -13.68
N GLY A 9 -13.25 -5.01 -13.62
CA GLY A 9 -12.72 -4.37 -12.42
C GLY A 9 -11.22 -4.52 -12.16
N LEU A 10 -10.45 -5.10 -13.09
CA LEU A 10 -9.01 -5.27 -12.97
C LEU A 10 -8.31 -5.00 -14.31
N LEU A 11 -7.25 -4.20 -14.25
CA LEU A 11 -6.35 -3.94 -15.37
C LEU A 11 -4.91 -4.16 -14.90
N ILE A 12 -4.16 -5.00 -15.62
CA ILE A 12 -2.73 -5.21 -15.38
C ILE A 12 -1.97 -4.80 -16.64
N GLU A 13 -1.08 -3.82 -16.49
CA GLU A 13 -0.22 -3.34 -17.56
C GLU A 13 1.25 -3.61 -17.22
N ARG A 14 2.02 -3.95 -18.25
CA ARG A 14 3.46 -4.15 -18.12
C ARG A 14 4.17 -3.33 -19.17
N SER A 15 5.14 -2.54 -18.72
CA SER A 15 6.05 -1.78 -19.56
C SER A 15 7.46 -2.35 -19.48
N ALA A 16 8.41 -1.69 -20.14
CA ALA A 16 9.82 -2.03 -20.07
C ALA A 16 10.42 -1.83 -18.66
N ILE A 17 9.77 -1.08 -17.76
CA ILE A 17 10.28 -0.77 -16.41
C ILE A 17 9.27 -1.19 -15.34
N TYR A 18 8.02 -0.80 -15.48
CA TYR A 18 6.99 -0.98 -14.46
C TYR A 18 5.99 -2.11 -14.76
N THR A 19 5.50 -2.75 -13.70
CA THR A 19 4.21 -3.43 -13.67
C THR A 19 3.21 -2.54 -12.93
N LYS A 20 2.05 -2.31 -13.55
CA LYS A 20 0.97 -1.51 -12.98
C LYS A 20 -0.27 -2.37 -12.83
N VAL A 21 -0.94 -2.26 -11.68
CA VAL A 21 -2.21 -2.95 -11.41
C VAL A 21 -3.23 -1.90 -10.99
N TYR A 22 -4.33 -1.84 -11.71
CA TYR A 22 -5.46 -0.96 -11.42
C TYR A 22 -6.68 -1.80 -11.07
N SER A 23 -7.35 -1.43 -9.98
CA SER A 23 -8.59 -2.08 -9.55
C SER A 23 -9.72 -1.07 -9.43
N ARG A 24 -10.93 -1.48 -9.85
CA ARG A 24 -12.16 -0.71 -9.61
C ARG A 24 -12.46 -0.55 -8.11
N ALA A 25 -11.80 -1.33 -7.25
CA ALA A 25 -11.80 -1.12 -5.82
C ALA A 25 -11.14 0.21 -5.40
N GLY A 26 -10.55 1.00 -6.31
CA GLY A 26 -9.91 2.28 -5.97
C GLY A 26 -8.48 2.12 -5.51
N LEU A 27 -7.75 1.21 -6.15
CA LEU A 27 -6.38 0.85 -5.83
C LEU A 27 -5.55 0.90 -7.11
N ALA A 28 -4.39 1.56 -7.05
CA ALA A 28 -3.36 1.46 -8.07
C ALA A 28 -2.02 1.05 -7.46
N LEU A 29 -1.44 -0.04 -7.95
CA LEU A 29 -0.12 -0.53 -7.56
C LEU A 29 0.86 -0.27 -8.71
N VAL A 30 2.03 0.28 -8.40
CA VAL A 30 3.14 0.44 -9.33
C VAL A 30 4.38 -0.22 -8.74
N TRP A 31 4.98 -1.14 -9.49
CA TRP A 31 6.20 -1.84 -9.08
C TRP A 31 7.24 -1.76 -10.20
N ASN A 32 8.46 -1.34 -9.86
CA ASN A 32 9.59 -1.27 -10.82
C ASN A 32 10.20 -2.65 -11.16
N ARG A 33 9.68 -3.74 -10.59
CA ARG A 33 10.20 -5.12 -10.73
C ARG A 33 11.56 -5.37 -10.09
N GLU A 34 11.98 -4.45 -9.24
CA GLU A 34 13.16 -4.57 -8.40
C GLU A 34 12.72 -4.29 -6.96
N ASP A 35 13.02 -3.11 -6.44
CA ASP A 35 12.93 -2.74 -5.02
C ASP A 35 11.84 -1.72 -4.68
N SER A 36 11.25 -1.06 -5.67
CA SER A 36 10.33 0.06 -5.46
C SER A 36 8.89 -0.35 -5.76
N VAL A 37 8.06 -0.30 -4.71
CA VAL A 37 6.62 -0.50 -4.79
C VAL A 37 5.89 0.72 -4.25
N MET A 38 4.90 1.19 -4.99
CA MET A 38 4.04 2.30 -4.61
C MET A 38 2.58 1.87 -4.70
N LEU A 39 1.80 2.24 -3.69
CA LEU A 39 0.38 1.97 -3.59
C LEU A 39 -0.37 3.29 -3.47
N GLU A 40 -1.30 3.53 -4.39
CA GLU A 40 -2.25 4.63 -4.33
C GLU A 40 -3.63 4.07 -3.98
N LEU A 41 -4.31 4.72 -3.04
CA LEU A 41 -5.63 4.34 -2.54
C LEU A 41 -6.59 5.53 -2.64
N ASP A 42 -7.83 5.27 -3.00
CA ASP A 42 -8.92 6.25 -2.92
C ASP A 42 -9.13 6.72 -1.47
N SER A 43 -9.63 7.95 -1.28
CA SER A 43 -9.95 8.52 0.04
C SER A 43 -10.96 7.69 0.86
N LYS A 44 -11.73 6.80 0.24
CA LYS A 44 -12.63 5.88 0.95
C LYS A 44 -11.91 4.90 1.89
N PHE A 45 -10.60 4.74 1.74
CA PHE A 45 -9.78 3.93 2.64
C PHE A 45 -9.24 4.70 3.84
N GLN A 46 -9.51 6.01 3.98
CA GLN A 46 -9.02 6.81 5.11
C GLN A 46 -9.51 6.22 6.44
N ASN A 47 -8.61 6.11 7.42
CA ASN A 47 -8.85 5.46 8.72
C ASN A 47 -9.19 3.95 8.67
N HIS A 48 -9.06 3.30 7.50
CA HIS A 48 -9.41 1.89 7.32
C HIS A 48 -8.23 1.03 6.89
N THR A 49 -7.04 1.62 6.70
CA THR A 49 -5.86 0.84 6.38
C THR A 49 -5.20 0.30 7.64
N CYS A 50 -4.55 -0.84 7.50
CA CYS A 50 -3.66 -1.38 8.50
C CYS A 50 -2.49 -2.04 7.79
N GLY A 51 -1.29 -1.90 8.34
CA GLY A 51 -0.07 -2.46 7.75
C GLY A 51 1.11 -1.51 7.94
N LEU A 52 2.18 -1.77 7.18
CA LEU A 52 3.41 -0.99 7.28
C LEU A 52 3.27 0.43 6.73
N CYS A 53 2.27 0.69 5.88
CA CYS A 53 1.99 2.02 5.32
C CYS A 53 1.14 2.92 6.23
N GLY A 54 0.81 2.47 7.45
CA GLY A 54 -0.01 3.24 8.39
C GLY A 54 -1.52 3.09 8.18
N ASP A 55 -2.29 3.96 8.84
CA ASP A 55 -3.75 3.92 8.94
C ASP A 55 -4.50 4.88 7.99
N TYR A 56 -3.75 5.67 7.23
CA TYR A 56 -4.25 6.64 6.25
C TYR A 56 -5.25 7.64 6.87
N ASN A 57 -4.99 8.09 8.11
CA ASN A 57 -5.84 9.04 8.82
C ASN A 57 -5.63 10.53 8.41
N GLY A 58 -4.63 10.81 7.56
CA GLY A 58 -4.31 12.16 7.07
C GLY A 58 -3.53 13.03 8.06
N LEU A 59 -3.17 12.50 9.23
CA LEU A 59 -2.34 13.16 10.23
C LEU A 59 -0.87 12.89 9.92
N GLN A 60 -0.04 13.94 9.96
CA GLN A 60 1.40 13.82 9.76
C GLN A 60 2.16 13.52 11.06
N THR A 61 1.47 12.96 12.05
CA THR A 61 2.00 12.61 13.37
C THR A 61 2.48 11.18 13.39
N TYR A 62 3.57 10.89 14.13
CA TYR A 62 4.14 9.55 14.35
C TYR A 62 3.25 8.64 15.23
N SER A 63 1.93 8.80 15.20
CA SER A 63 1.00 8.01 16.01
C SER A 63 1.08 6.51 15.70
N GLU A 64 1.51 6.13 14.50
CA GLU A 64 1.77 4.75 14.11
C GLU A 64 2.87 4.11 14.95
N PHE A 65 3.79 4.91 15.49
CA PHE A 65 4.87 4.48 16.37
C PHE A 65 4.49 4.59 17.85
N LEU A 66 3.20 4.63 18.18
CA LEU A 66 2.69 4.50 19.54
C LEU A 66 1.92 3.18 19.67
N SER A 67 2.31 2.35 20.62
CA SER A 67 1.58 1.14 21.02
C SER A 67 1.10 1.32 22.46
N GLU A 68 -0.23 1.34 22.68
CA GLU A 68 -0.82 1.59 24.01
C GLU A 68 -0.28 2.88 24.67
N GLY A 69 -0.02 3.91 23.85
CA GLY A 69 0.56 5.18 24.30
C GLY A 69 2.07 5.15 24.56
N ILE A 70 2.73 4.02 24.34
CA ILE A 70 4.18 3.86 24.50
C ILE A 70 4.86 3.99 23.12
N PRO A 71 5.87 4.87 22.98
CA PRO A 71 6.68 4.94 21.76
C PRO A 71 7.39 3.62 21.47
N ILE A 72 7.25 3.14 20.23
CA ILE A 72 7.93 1.94 19.73
C ILE A 72 8.90 2.30 18.61
N SER A 73 9.97 1.54 18.48
CA SER A 73 10.93 1.71 17.40
C SER A 73 10.34 1.28 16.04
N PRO A 74 10.88 1.76 14.91
CA PRO A 74 10.47 1.28 13.59
C PRO A 74 10.67 -0.23 13.40
N LEU A 75 11.65 -0.82 14.08
CA LEU A 75 11.87 -2.27 14.07
C LEU A 75 10.74 -3.01 14.79
N GLU A 76 10.34 -2.54 15.97
CA GLU A 76 9.21 -3.11 16.72
C GLU A 76 7.90 -2.94 15.95
N PHE A 77 7.66 -1.75 15.38
CA PHE A 77 6.50 -1.50 14.52
C PHE A 77 6.46 -2.46 13.32
N GLY A 78 7.59 -2.63 12.63
CA GLY A 78 7.71 -3.55 11.51
C GLY A 78 7.43 -5.00 11.90
N ASN A 79 7.97 -5.43 13.04
CA ASN A 79 7.76 -6.79 13.56
C ASN A 79 6.30 -7.04 13.98
N CYS A 80 5.59 -6.03 14.52
CA CYS A 80 4.18 -6.14 14.88
C CYS A 80 3.23 -6.31 13.68
N ARG A 81 3.72 -6.06 12.46
CA ARG A 81 2.96 -6.18 11.20
C ARG A 81 3.47 -7.31 10.31
N ARG A 82 4.30 -8.20 10.86
CA ARG A 82 4.75 -9.41 10.18
C ARG A 82 3.59 -10.41 10.12
N SER A 83 3.13 -10.70 8.91
CA SER A 83 2.20 -11.80 8.60
C SER A 83 2.86 -13.16 8.70
#